data_AF-A0A3D5DI08-F1
#
_entry.id   AF-A0A3D5DI08-F1
#
_cell.length_a   1.000
_cell.length_b   1.000
_cell.length_c   1.000
_cell.angle_alpha   90.00
_cell.angle_beta   90.00
_cell.angle_gamma   90.00
#
_symmetry.space_group_name_H-M   'P 1'
#
loop_
_entity.id
_entity.type
_entity.pdbx_description
1 polymer ?
#
loop_
_entity_poly.entity_id
_entity_poly.type
_entity_poly.pdbx_seq_one_letter_code
_entity_poly.pdbx_strand_id
1 'polypeptide(L)'
;MTGFLASVRNLSEAMLAYRIGVDWIDLKEPSAGALGAVDQQTVASVVEWLHSQSPEVSLSATIGDCWEYPLLMPTRVKSLHEAGVEYVKIGAFAHSLSIDFVQAINHCCSIGPRIILVCFAESPPTIDDIRTLATTAVSGVMLDTARKAGPSLMGLMSIKDLAGFVTEVHRHDLICGLAGSLVIDDVCCLSRLGADYLGFRGALCRNALRESGFSEFAAARVRDAIDRADKSNEVSNLLDLETNEER
;
A
#
# COMPACT_ATOMS: atom_id res chain seq x y z
N MET A 1 -4.25 15.14 -0.77
CA MET A 1 -5.13 14.32 0.09
C MET A 1 -4.53 12.94 0.15
N THR A 2 -4.38 12.36 1.33
CA THR A 2 -3.75 11.03 1.50
C THR A 2 -4.83 9.96 1.56
N GLY A 3 -4.74 8.97 0.67
CA GLY A 3 -5.71 7.87 0.60
C GLY A 3 -5.64 6.91 1.78
N PHE A 4 -6.78 6.29 2.09
CA PHE A 4 -6.93 5.23 3.07
C PHE A 4 -6.94 3.87 2.39
N LEU A 5 -5.87 3.09 2.58
CA LEU A 5 -5.83 1.69 2.18
C LEU A 5 -6.11 0.73 3.35
N ALA A 6 -7.13 -0.11 3.18
CA ALA A 6 -7.50 -1.14 4.13
C ALA A 6 -7.14 -2.54 3.60
N SER A 7 -6.24 -3.24 4.30
CA SER A 7 -5.97 -4.65 4.00
C SER A 7 -7.03 -5.57 4.64
N VAL A 8 -7.70 -6.35 3.79
CA VAL A 8 -8.82 -7.24 4.14
C VAL A 8 -8.53 -8.67 3.70
N ARG A 9 -9.11 -9.63 4.42
CA ARG A 9 -8.86 -11.07 4.19
C ARG A 9 -9.96 -11.79 3.42
N ASN A 10 -11.14 -11.21 3.35
CA ASN A 10 -12.32 -11.86 2.78
C ASN A 10 -13.39 -10.83 2.38
N LEU A 11 -14.45 -11.32 1.71
CA LEU A 11 -15.57 -10.51 1.25
C LEU A 11 -16.25 -9.73 2.37
N SER A 12 -16.49 -10.34 3.54
CA SER A 12 -17.13 -9.66 4.65
C SER A 12 -16.32 -8.45 5.12
N GLU A 13 -14.99 -8.58 5.24
CA GLU A 13 -14.11 -7.46 5.57
C GLU A 13 -14.06 -6.40 4.47
N ALA A 14 -14.05 -6.80 3.20
CA ALA A 14 -14.10 -5.87 2.06
C ALA A 14 -15.39 -5.02 2.08
N MET A 15 -16.54 -5.65 2.35
CA MET A 15 -17.83 -4.96 2.48
C MET A 15 -17.84 -3.96 3.64
N LEU A 16 -17.19 -4.30 4.75
CA LEU A 16 -17.04 -3.41 5.90
C LEU A 16 -16.18 -2.21 5.53
N ALA A 17 -15.00 -2.45 4.93
CA ALA A 17 -14.07 -1.41 4.52
C ALA A 17 -14.72 -0.44 3.51
N TYR A 18 -15.43 -0.96 2.51
CA TYR A 18 -16.17 -0.14 1.54
C TYR A 18 -17.18 0.80 2.21
N ARG A 19 -17.96 0.31 3.18
CA ARG A 19 -18.93 1.16 3.91
C ARG A 19 -18.28 2.28 4.74
N ILE A 20 -17.03 2.10 5.15
CA ILE A 20 -16.25 3.12 5.86
C ILE A 20 -15.77 4.24 4.92
N GLY A 21 -15.80 4.03 3.61
CA GLY A 21 -15.27 4.98 2.63
C GLY A 21 -13.74 4.93 2.58
N VAL A 22 -13.19 3.72 2.48
CA VAL A 22 -11.77 3.54 2.15
C VAL A 22 -11.53 3.85 0.68
N ASP A 23 -10.37 4.39 0.35
CA ASP A 23 -9.98 4.70 -1.02
C ASP A 23 -9.41 3.46 -1.73
N TRP A 24 -8.82 2.53 -0.97
CA TRP A 24 -8.26 1.28 -1.47
C TRP A 24 -8.67 0.08 -0.60
N ILE A 25 -9.10 -0.99 -1.26
CA ILE A 25 -9.25 -2.32 -0.65
C ILE A 25 -8.09 -3.19 -1.11
N ASP A 26 -7.35 -3.75 -0.15
CA ASP A 26 -6.18 -4.57 -0.42
C ASP A 26 -6.38 -6.01 0.06
N LEU A 27 -6.44 -6.96 -0.87
CA LEU A 27 -6.58 -8.37 -0.57
C LEU A 27 -5.24 -8.98 -0.16
N LYS A 28 -5.18 -9.44 1.09
CA LYS A 28 -3.98 -9.99 1.71
C LYS A 28 -4.33 -10.96 2.83
N GLU A 29 -3.58 -12.05 2.95
CA GLU A 29 -3.69 -13.05 4.01
C GLU A 29 -2.46 -12.99 4.94
N PRO A 30 -2.54 -12.27 6.07
CA PRO A 30 -1.49 -12.22 7.08
C PRO A 30 -0.93 -13.56 7.55
N SER A 31 -1.74 -14.61 7.63
CA SER A 31 -1.28 -15.93 8.09
C SER A 31 -0.49 -16.69 7.02
N ALA A 32 -0.49 -16.21 5.77
CA ALA A 32 0.24 -16.79 4.65
C ALA A 32 1.56 -16.06 4.33
N GLY A 33 1.97 -15.09 5.15
CA GLY A 33 3.24 -14.38 5.01
C GLY A 33 3.13 -12.86 5.12
N ALA A 34 4.25 -12.17 4.87
CA ALA A 34 4.33 -10.72 4.98
C ALA A 34 3.43 -10.00 3.96
N LEU A 35 3.32 -10.57 2.76
CA LEU A 35 2.43 -10.20 1.65
C LEU A 35 1.64 -11.42 1.17
N GLY A 36 1.27 -12.31 2.08
CA GLY A 36 0.53 -13.54 1.77
C GLY A 36 -0.72 -13.26 0.91
N ALA A 37 -0.93 -14.07 -0.12
CA ALA A 37 -2.09 -13.96 -1.00
C ALA A 37 -3.32 -14.61 -0.37
N VAL A 38 -4.50 -14.02 -0.57
CA VAL A 38 -5.77 -14.72 -0.33
C VAL A 38 -6.00 -15.78 -1.42
N ASP A 39 -6.91 -16.72 -1.18
CA ASP A 39 -7.25 -17.74 -2.17
C ASP A 39 -8.05 -17.15 -3.36
N GLN A 40 -8.02 -17.85 -4.49
CA GLN A 40 -8.63 -17.39 -5.74
C GLN A 40 -10.16 -17.21 -5.62
N GLN A 41 -10.84 -18.02 -4.81
CA GLN A 41 -12.28 -17.91 -4.61
C GLN A 41 -12.62 -16.61 -3.87
N THR A 42 -11.81 -16.25 -2.87
CA THR A 42 -11.91 -14.98 -2.18
C THR A 42 -11.69 -13.80 -3.13
N VAL A 43 -10.64 -13.84 -3.97
CA VAL A 43 -10.40 -12.79 -4.99
C VAL A 43 -11.62 -12.62 -5.89
N ALA A 44 -12.10 -13.71 -6.50
CA ALA A 44 -13.23 -13.68 -7.41
C ALA A 44 -14.50 -13.11 -6.75
N SER A 45 -14.79 -13.54 -5.51
CA SER A 45 -15.97 -13.09 -4.77
C SER A 45 -15.91 -11.59 -4.44
N VAL A 46 -14.73 -11.06 -4.11
CA VAL A 46 -14.56 -9.62 -3.84
C VAL A 46 -14.64 -8.81 -5.12
N VAL A 47 -14.03 -9.28 -6.21
CA VAL A 47 -14.08 -8.59 -7.51
C VAL A 47 -15.52 -8.53 -8.03
N GLU A 48 -16.22 -9.66 -8.06
CA GLU A 48 -17.62 -9.72 -8.50
C GLU A 48 -18.50 -8.76 -7.68
N TRP A 49 -18.32 -8.78 -6.36
CA TRP A 49 -19.06 -7.90 -5.48
C TRP A 49 -18.72 -6.42 -5.74
N LEU A 50 -17.44 -6.03 -5.82
CA LEU A 50 -17.03 -4.64 -6.08
C LEU A 50 -17.50 -4.13 -7.44
N HIS A 51 -17.51 -4.96 -8.49
CA HIS A 51 -18.05 -4.58 -9.79
C HIS A 51 -19.55 -4.26 -9.77
N SER A 52 -20.30 -4.78 -8.79
CA SER A 52 -21.70 -4.42 -8.56
C SER A 52 -21.88 -3.11 -7.78
N GLN A 53 -20.79 -2.53 -7.28
CA GLN A 53 -20.78 -1.27 -6.55
C GLN A 53 -20.38 -0.09 -7.47
N SER A 54 -20.40 1.13 -6.93
CA SER A 54 -19.93 2.32 -7.66
C SER A 54 -18.39 2.36 -7.70
N PRO A 55 -17.78 2.91 -8.76
CA PRO A 55 -16.35 2.73 -9.06
C PRO A 55 -15.40 3.61 -8.23
N GLU A 56 -15.74 3.92 -6.98
CA GLU A 56 -14.99 4.90 -6.17
C GLU A 56 -13.79 4.30 -5.40
N VAL A 57 -13.61 2.98 -5.41
CA VAL A 57 -12.59 2.29 -4.60
C VAL A 57 -11.66 1.45 -5.48
N SER A 58 -10.35 1.68 -5.36
CA SER A 58 -9.35 0.86 -6.05
C SER A 58 -9.15 -0.48 -5.35
N LEU A 59 -9.02 -1.55 -6.14
CA LEU A 59 -8.75 -2.89 -5.65
C LEU A 59 -7.30 -3.28 -5.90
N SER A 60 -6.58 -3.61 -4.83
CA SER A 60 -5.26 -4.23 -4.92
C SER A 60 -5.24 -5.65 -4.34
N ALA A 61 -4.31 -6.49 -4.78
CA ALA A 61 -4.06 -7.80 -4.19
C ALA A 61 -2.58 -8.16 -4.25
N THR A 62 -2.08 -8.87 -3.23
CA THR A 62 -0.70 -9.36 -3.20
C THR A 62 -0.56 -10.71 -3.91
N ILE A 63 0.58 -10.95 -4.56
CA ILE A 63 0.89 -12.26 -5.20
C ILE A 63 1.46 -13.31 -4.24
N GLY A 64 1.51 -13.02 -2.93
CA GLY A 64 2.18 -13.86 -1.94
C GLY A 64 3.68 -13.63 -1.88
N ASP A 65 4.32 -14.28 -0.90
CA ASP A 65 5.75 -14.15 -0.63
C ASP A 65 6.56 -14.97 -1.64
N CYS A 66 6.90 -14.37 -2.78
CA CYS A 66 7.68 -15.02 -3.85
C CYS A 66 8.80 -14.16 -4.44
N TRP A 67 9.35 -13.19 -3.70
CA TRP A 67 10.46 -12.35 -4.15
C TRP A 67 11.77 -13.11 -4.37
N GLU A 68 12.01 -14.23 -3.69
CA GLU A 68 13.11 -15.19 -3.98
C GLU A 68 12.81 -16.07 -5.21
N TYR A 69 11.53 -16.07 -5.59
CA TYR A 69 10.79 -16.73 -6.66
C TYR A 69 10.57 -16.02 -8.02
N PRO A 70 11.44 -15.17 -8.62
CA PRO A 70 11.04 -14.29 -9.73
C PRO A 70 10.27 -14.95 -10.88
N LEU A 71 10.63 -16.18 -11.24
CA LEU A 71 9.98 -16.96 -12.31
C LEU A 71 8.50 -17.27 -12.04
N LEU A 72 8.06 -17.25 -10.78
CA LEU A 72 6.66 -17.50 -10.40
C LEU A 72 5.77 -16.26 -10.51
N MET A 73 6.35 -15.05 -10.48
CA MET A 73 5.59 -13.80 -10.40
C MET A 73 4.65 -13.61 -11.59
N PRO A 74 5.08 -13.77 -12.87
CA PRO A 74 4.21 -13.50 -14.02
C PRO A 74 2.92 -14.33 -14.00
N THR A 75 3.01 -15.63 -13.69
CA THR A 75 1.83 -16.50 -13.61
C THR A 75 0.86 -16.06 -12.50
N ARG A 76 1.38 -15.64 -11.34
CA ARG A 76 0.53 -15.17 -10.23
C ARG A 76 -0.11 -13.81 -10.53
N VAL A 77 0.64 -12.88 -11.13
CA VAL A 77 0.12 -11.59 -11.61
C VAL A 77 -0.98 -11.81 -12.63
N LYS A 78 -0.77 -12.71 -13.60
CA LYS A 78 -1.77 -13.07 -14.60
C LYS A 78 -3.06 -13.61 -13.96
N SER A 79 -2.96 -14.49 -12.97
CA SER A 79 -4.13 -15.03 -12.25
C SER A 79 -4.97 -13.95 -11.56
N LEU A 80 -4.32 -12.94 -10.95
CA LEU A 80 -5.04 -11.81 -10.33
C LEU A 80 -5.63 -10.86 -11.37
N HIS A 81 -4.90 -10.60 -12.45
CA HIS A 81 -5.38 -9.76 -13.55
C HIS A 81 -6.63 -10.36 -14.22
N GLU A 82 -6.59 -11.65 -14.56
CA GLU A 82 -7.72 -12.38 -15.15
C GLU A 82 -8.92 -12.45 -14.20
N ALA A 83 -8.69 -12.37 -12.89
CA ALA A 83 -9.74 -12.25 -11.89
C ALA A 83 -10.37 -10.85 -11.81
N GLY A 84 -9.74 -9.82 -12.40
CA GLY A 84 -10.20 -8.44 -12.41
C GLY A 84 -9.56 -7.52 -11.35
N VAL A 85 -8.42 -7.89 -10.78
CA VAL A 85 -7.66 -7.01 -9.88
C VAL A 85 -6.97 -5.89 -10.66
N GLU A 86 -7.15 -4.64 -10.21
CA GLU A 86 -6.58 -3.45 -10.85
C GLU A 86 -5.09 -3.27 -10.53
N TYR A 87 -4.74 -3.34 -9.24
CA TYR A 87 -3.37 -3.18 -8.76
C TYR A 87 -2.82 -4.49 -8.18
N VAL A 88 -1.68 -4.94 -8.68
CA VAL A 88 -1.03 -6.14 -8.16
C VAL A 88 0.23 -5.76 -7.39
N LYS A 89 0.32 -6.23 -6.14
CA LYS A 89 1.43 -5.96 -5.23
C LYS A 89 2.45 -7.08 -5.22
N ILE A 90 3.71 -6.72 -5.44
CA ILE A 90 4.86 -7.64 -5.46
C ILE A 90 5.87 -7.18 -4.43
N GLY A 91 6.25 -8.06 -3.50
CA GLY A 91 7.29 -7.75 -2.51
C GLY A 91 8.68 -7.67 -3.13
N ALA A 92 9.54 -6.83 -2.57
CA ALA A 92 10.93 -6.69 -2.99
C ALA A 92 11.85 -6.40 -1.79
N PHE A 93 12.96 -7.13 -1.70
CA PHE A 93 14.13 -6.64 -0.99
C PHE A 93 14.91 -5.76 -1.96
N ALA A 94 14.58 -4.47 -1.95
CA ALA A 94 15.02 -3.54 -2.98
C ALA A 94 16.52 -3.26 -2.99
N HIS A 95 17.24 -3.63 -1.92
CA HIS A 95 18.69 -3.49 -1.90
C HIS A 95 19.33 -4.57 -2.80
N SER A 96 20.08 -4.13 -3.82
CA SER A 96 20.78 -5.03 -4.77
C SER A 96 19.86 -5.95 -5.58
N LEU A 97 18.87 -5.36 -6.25
CA LEU A 97 17.96 -6.09 -7.16
C LEU A 97 18.74 -6.89 -8.21
N SER A 98 18.43 -8.18 -8.33
CA SER A 98 19.02 -9.02 -9.37
C SER A 98 18.44 -8.68 -10.75
N ILE A 99 19.23 -8.93 -11.80
CA ILE A 99 18.78 -8.79 -13.20
C ILE A 99 17.53 -9.63 -13.45
N ASP A 100 17.49 -10.85 -12.92
CA ASP A 100 16.34 -11.76 -13.06
C ASP A 100 15.07 -11.19 -12.40
N PHE A 101 15.20 -10.54 -11.24
CA PHE A 101 14.07 -9.88 -10.58
C PHE A 101 13.55 -8.72 -11.44
N VAL A 102 14.44 -7.84 -11.91
CA VAL A 102 14.05 -6.71 -12.77
C VAL A 102 13.39 -7.18 -14.07
N GLN A 103 13.89 -8.25 -14.69
CA GLN A 103 13.26 -8.87 -15.86
C GLN A 103 11.87 -9.44 -15.54
N ALA A 104 11.71 -10.11 -14.39
CA ALA A 104 10.42 -10.62 -13.96
C ALA A 104 9.41 -9.49 -13.72
N ILE A 105 9.82 -8.38 -13.11
CA ILE A 105 8.96 -7.19 -12.93
C ILE A 105 8.53 -6.60 -14.27
N ASN A 106 9.45 -6.43 -15.22
CA ASN A 106 9.10 -5.93 -16.56
C ASN A 106 8.10 -6.84 -17.27
N HIS A 107 8.25 -8.16 -17.16
CA HIS A 107 7.26 -9.12 -17.68
C HIS A 107 5.92 -8.97 -16.94
N CYS A 108 5.92 -8.83 -15.60
CA CYS A 108 4.68 -8.61 -14.85
C CYS A 108 3.93 -7.35 -15.31
N CYS A 109 4.66 -6.25 -15.57
CA CYS A 109 4.08 -5.01 -16.06
C CYS A 109 3.48 -5.14 -17.47
N SER A 110 3.97 -6.07 -18.30
CA SER A 110 3.42 -6.30 -19.64
C SER A 110 2.15 -7.17 -19.67
N ILE A 111 1.70 -7.69 -18.51
CA ILE A 111 0.53 -8.58 -18.44
C ILE A 111 -0.79 -7.82 -18.49
N GLY A 112 -0.84 -6.61 -17.95
CA GLY A 112 -2.06 -5.79 -17.92
C GLY A 112 -2.31 -4.99 -16.64
N PRO A 113 -2.17 -5.54 -15.41
CA PRO A 113 -2.51 -4.80 -14.20
C PRO A 113 -1.44 -3.76 -13.87
N ARG A 114 -1.80 -2.77 -13.06
CA ARG A 114 -0.85 -1.80 -12.50
C ARG A 114 -0.03 -2.46 -11.41
N ILE A 115 1.29 -2.37 -11.47
CA ILE A 115 2.17 -3.02 -10.50
C ILE A 115 2.60 -2.03 -9.42
N ILE A 116 2.42 -2.41 -8.14
CA ILE A 116 2.99 -1.71 -6.99
C ILE A 116 4.08 -2.60 -6.38
N LEU A 117 5.32 -2.09 -6.34
CA LEU A 117 6.41 -2.77 -5.65
C LEU A 117 6.40 -2.44 -4.16
N VAL A 118 6.34 -3.46 -3.31
CA VAL A 118 6.35 -3.30 -1.86
C VAL A 118 7.75 -3.59 -1.33
N CYS A 119 8.47 -2.53 -0.99
CA CYS A 119 9.79 -2.59 -0.39
C CYS A 119 9.69 -2.76 1.14
N PHE A 120 10.54 -3.59 1.72
CA PHE A 120 10.52 -3.85 3.16
C PHE A 120 11.33 -2.82 3.95
N ALA A 121 10.70 -2.17 4.92
CA ALA A 121 11.31 -1.14 5.76
C ALA A 121 12.47 -1.65 6.64
N GLU A 122 12.58 -2.97 6.86
CA GLU A 122 13.75 -3.57 7.53
C GLU A 122 15.03 -3.47 6.71
N SER A 123 14.92 -3.30 5.40
CA SER A 123 16.04 -3.07 4.48
C SER A 123 15.55 -2.07 3.41
N PRO A 124 15.38 -0.79 3.79
CA PRO A 124 14.72 0.19 2.94
C PRO A 124 15.52 0.44 1.65
N PRO A 125 14.85 0.77 0.54
CA PRO A 125 15.52 1.08 -0.72
C PRO A 125 16.38 2.35 -0.56
N THR A 126 17.56 2.34 -1.16
CA THR A 126 18.31 3.58 -1.39
C THR A 126 17.67 4.40 -2.52
N ILE A 127 18.09 5.64 -2.68
CA ILE A 127 17.67 6.49 -3.82
C ILE A 127 17.99 5.81 -5.16
N ASP A 128 19.15 5.17 -5.29
CA ASP A 128 19.55 4.50 -6.53
C ASP A 128 18.74 3.22 -6.78
N ASP A 129 18.30 2.53 -5.72
CA ASP A 129 17.34 1.42 -5.85
C ASP A 129 16.00 1.92 -6.39
N ILE A 130 15.47 3.04 -5.88
CA ILE A 130 14.22 3.65 -6.38
C ILE A 130 14.36 4.05 -7.85
N ARG A 131 15.47 4.69 -8.24
CA ARG A 131 15.75 5.02 -9.64
C ARG A 131 15.78 3.80 -10.53
N THR A 132 16.41 2.72 -10.06
CA THR A 132 16.46 1.45 -10.80
C THR A 132 15.06 0.88 -11.00
N LEU A 133 14.24 0.89 -9.94
CA LEU A 133 12.84 0.47 -10.01
C LEU A 133 12.02 1.34 -10.97
N ALA A 134 12.25 2.65 -10.97
CA ALA A 134 11.58 3.58 -11.87
C ALA A 134 11.93 3.38 -13.35
N THR A 135 13.01 2.65 -13.68
CA THR A 135 13.29 2.26 -15.07
C THR A 135 12.38 1.13 -15.58
N THR A 136 11.66 0.46 -14.67
CA THR A 136 10.64 -0.52 -15.02
C THR A 136 9.27 0.16 -15.21
N ALA A 137 8.33 -0.52 -15.85
CA ALA A 137 6.98 0.00 -16.09
C ALA A 137 6.03 -0.13 -14.88
N VAL A 138 6.56 -0.12 -13.65
CA VAL A 138 5.74 -0.16 -12.43
C VAL A 138 4.94 1.13 -12.29
N SER A 139 3.79 1.04 -11.61
CA SER A 139 2.91 2.19 -11.36
C SER A 139 3.16 2.83 -10.00
N GLY A 140 3.87 2.15 -9.10
CA GLY A 140 4.13 2.68 -7.77
C GLY A 140 5.10 1.86 -6.93
N VAL A 141 5.55 2.48 -5.85
CA VAL A 141 6.41 1.89 -4.83
C VAL A 141 5.81 2.16 -3.46
N MET A 142 5.86 1.16 -2.59
CA MET A 142 5.29 1.21 -1.25
C MET A 142 6.30 0.69 -0.22
N LEU A 143 6.29 1.26 0.98
CA LEU A 143 6.96 0.64 2.14
C LEU A 143 5.97 -0.18 2.98
N ASP A 144 6.36 -1.39 3.41
CA ASP A 144 5.68 -2.18 4.45
C ASP A 144 6.75 -2.87 5.32
N THR A 145 6.37 -3.47 6.44
CA THR A 145 7.27 -4.31 7.24
C THR A 145 7.12 -5.78 6.88
N ALA A 146 8.21 -6.53 6.79
CA ALA A 146 8.14 -7.98 6.60
C ALA A 146 7.71 -8.70 7.90
N ARG A 147 8.34 -8.33 9.02
CA ARG A 147 8.18 -9.00 10.32
C ARG A 147 7.05 -8.39 11.11
N LYS A 148 5.95 -9.14 11.25
CA LYS A 148 4.72 -8.62 11.86
C LYS A 148 4.74 -8.54 13.39
N ALA A 149 5.72 -9.18 14.04
CA ALA A 149 6.07 -8.97 15.46
C ALA A 149 7.27 -8.02 15.65
N GLY A 150 7.74 -7.39 14.57
CA GLY A 150 8.83 -6.43 14.59
C GLY A 150 8.38 -5.00 14.89
N PRO A 151 9.33 -4.04 14.91
CA PRO A 151 9.01 -2.62 15.00
C PRO A 151 8.08 -2.17 13.85
N SER A 152 7.29 -1.11 14.11
CA SER A 152 6.51 -0.44 13.07
C SER A 152 7.41 0.31 12.08
N LEU A 153 6.84 0.77 10.97
CA LEU A 153 7.53 1.63 10.01
C LEU A 153 8.22 2.82 10.72
N MET A 154 7.48 3.48 11.61
CA MET A 154 7.94 4.61 12.40
C MET A 154 8.98 4.24 13.47
N GLY A 155 9.08 2.95 13.81
CA GLY A 155 10.13 2.41 14.66
C GLY A 155 11.40 2.00 13.90
N LEU A 156 11.33 1.88 12.57
CA LEU A 156 12.45 1.49 11.71
C LEU A 156 13.07 2.69 10.97
N MET A 157 12.24 3.64 10.56
CA MET A 157 12.64 4.75 9.70
C MET A 157 12.26 6.08 10.34
N SER A 158 13.17 7.05 10.25
CA SER A 158 12.88 8.40 10.73
C SER A 158 11.91 9.12 9.80
N ILE A 159 11.22 10.15 10.30
CA ILE A 159 10.38 11.03 9.48
C ILE A 159 11.15 11.64 8.31
N LYS A 160 12.43 11.98 8.52
CA LYS A 160 13.30 12.51 7.46
C LYS A 160 13.53 11.49 6.35
N ASP A 161 13.78 10.23 6.72
CA ASP A 161 14.02 9.16 5.74
C ASP A 161 12.75 8.84 4.96
N LEU A 162 11.59 8.80 5.64
CA LEU A 162 10.30 8.61 5.00
C LEU A 162 9.95 9.76 4.05
N ALA A 163 10.20 11.01 4.44
CA ALA A 163 10.01 12.17 3.56
C ALA A 163 10.91 12.09 2.33
N GLY A 164 12.18 11.69 2.50
CA GLY A 164 13.11 11.48 1.40
C GLY A 164 12.67 10.37 0.45
N PHE A 165 12.15 9.26 0.99
CA PHE A 165 11.57 8.18 0.20
C PHE A 165 10.37 8.66 -0.62
N VAL A 166 9.38 9.30 0.00
CA VAL A 166 8.18 9.81 -0.70
C VAL A 166 8.58 10.78 -1.80
N THR A 167 9.47 11.72 -1.48
CA THR A 167 9.98 12.69 -2.46
C THR A 167 10.65 12.01 -3.65
N GLU A 168 11.52 11.03 -3.42
CA GLU A 168 12.20 10.34 -4.52
C GLU A 168 11.23 9.52 -5.37
N VAL A 169 10.25 8.83 -4.78
CA VAL A 169 9.23 8.07 -5.54
C VAL A 169 8.43 9.01 -6.44
N HIS A 170 7.96 10.14 -5.90
CA HIS A 170 7.19 11.13 -6.66
C HIS A 170 7.99 11.81 -7.77
N ARG A 171 9.32 11.95 -7.63
CA ARG A 171 10.17 12.50 -8.70
C ARG A 171 10.17 11.64 -9.98
N HIS A 172 9.71 10.40 -9.90
CA HIS A 172 9.56 9.49 -11.04
C HIS A 172 8.11 9.29 -11.46
N ASP A 173 7.19 10.15 -11.01
CA ASP A 173 5.74 10.09 -11.30
C ASP A 173 5.08 8.75 -10.87
N LEU A 174 5.64 8.12 -9.83
CA LEU A 174 5.16 6.86 -9.28
C LEU A 174 4.23 7.08 -8.09
N ILE A 175 3.20 6.24 -7.95
CA ILE A 175 2.34 6.21 -6.76
C ILE A 175 3.17 5.75 -5.55
N CYS A 176 3.08 6.47 -4.43
CA CYS A 176 3.81 6.20 -3.20
C CYS A 176 2.87 5.77 -2.06
N GLY A 177 3.10 4.57 -1.52
CA GLY A 177 2.37 4.04 -0.35
C GLY A 177 3.24 3.90 0.90
N LEU A 178 2.66 4.12 2.09
CA LEU A 178 3.32 3.81 3.36
C LEU A 178 2.46 2.88 4.23
N ALA A 179 3.02 1.77 4.69
CA ALA A 179 2.42 0.88 5.68
C ALA A 179 3.50 0.26 6.57
N GLY A 180 3.09 -0.66 7.46
CA GLY A 180 3.98 -1.36 8.36
C GLY A 180 3.61 -1.11 9.81
N SER A 181 2.65 -1.89 10.30
CA SER A 181 2.13 -1.80 11.67
C SER A 181 1.74 -0.38 12.10
N LEU A 182 1.18 0.41 11.17
CA LEU A 182 0.72 1.76 11.45
C LEU A 182 -0.42 1.75 12.47
N VAL A 183 -0.41 2.75 13.35
CA VAL A 183 -1.48 3.05 14.30
C VAL A 183 -2.13 4.41 13.97
N ILE A 184 -3.28 4.68 14.59
CA ILE A 184 -4.02 5.93 14.36
C ILE A 184 -3.19 7.19 14.66
N ASP A 185 -2.31 7.13 15.67
CA ASP A 185 -1.49 8.27 16.08
C ASP A 185 -0.41 8.61 15.04
N ASP A 186 -0.07 7.68 14.14
CA ASP A 186 0.88 7.92 13.05
C ASP A 186 0.28 8.78 11.92
N VAL A 187 -1.05 8.77 11.76
CA VAL A 187 -1.76 9.33 10.60
C VAL A 187 -1.43 10.80 10.39
N CYS A 188 -1.50 11.62 11.44
CA CYS A 188 -1.25 13.07 11.34
C CYS A 188 0.17 13.37 10.86
N CYS A 189 1.16 12.61 11.35
CA CYS A 189 2.55 12.79 10.98
C CYS A 189 2.81 12.31 9.54
N LEU A 190 2.32 11.12 9.19
CA LEU A 190 2.58 10.49 7.89
C LEU A 190 1.83 11.19 6.74
N SER A 191 0.61 11.68 6.96
CA SER A 191 -0.16 12.38 5.92
C SER A 191 0.51 13.69 5.47
N ARG A 192 1.34 14.30 6.33
CA ARG A 192 2.14 15.50 5.98
C ARG A 192 3.31 15.21 5.05
N LEU A 193 3.71 13.94 4.92
CA LEU A 193 4.82 13.56 4.05
C LEU A 193 4.41 13.54 2.58
N GLY A 194 3.10 13.59 2.30
CA GLY A 194 2.57 13.65 0.94
C GLY A 194 2.38 12.30 0.27
N ALA A 195 2.58 11.16 0.96
CA ALA A 195 2.31 9.85 0.36
C ALA A 195 0.86 9.75 -0.16
N ASP A 196 0.67 9.05 -1.29
CA ASP A 196 -0.62 8.92 -1.96
C ASP A 196 -1.61 8.10 -1.14
N TYR A 197 -1.14 7.13 -0.34
CA TYR A 197 -1.97 6.41 0.61
C TYR A 197 -1.21 5.84 1.80
N LEU A 198 -1.94 5.65 2.90
CA LEU A 198 -1.49 4.92 4.08
C LEU A 198 -2.23 3.57 4.20
N GLY A 199 -1.47 2.50 4.42
CA GLY A 199 -1.99 1.13 4.50
C GLY A 199 -2.13 0.60 5.92
N PHE A 200 -3.32 0.10 6.25
CA PHE A 200 -3.65 -0.40 7.58
C PHE A 200 -4.20 -1.84 7.54
N ARG A 201 -3.79 -2.63 8.54
CA ARG A 201 -4.41 -3.92 8.88
C ARG A 201 -4.70 -4.00 10.38
N GLY A 202 -3.65 -3.99 11.20
CA GLY A 202 -3.75 -4.14 12.65
C GLY A 202 -4.68 -3.11 13.27
N ALA A 203 -4.52 -1.83 12.91
CA ALA A 203 -5.36 -0.72 13.38
C ALA A 203 -6.85 -0.85 13.00
N LEU A 204 -7.19 -1.71 12.03
CA LEU A 204 -8.57 -1.95 11.60
C LEU A 204 -9.21 -3.17 12.27
N CYS A 205 -8.44 -3.92 13.05
CA CYS A 205 -8.88 -5.15 13.70
C CYS A 205 -9.20 -4.92 15.18
N ARG A 206 -10.02 -5.81 15.76
CA ARG A 206 -10.32 -5.79 17.19
C ARG A 206 -9.03 -5.90 18.02
N ASN A 207 -8.93 -5.12 19.09
CA ASN A 207 -7.76 -5.07 19.99
C ASN A 207 -6.43 -4.78 19.27
N ALA A 208 -6.47 -4.16 18.08
CA ALA A 208 -5.32 -3.97 17.21
C ALA A 208 -4.60 -5.28 16.78
N LEU A 209 -5.29 -6.43 16.88
CA LEU A 209 -4.74 -7.73 16.52
C LEU A 209 -5.06 -8.07 15.06
N ARG A 210 -4.06 -7.99 14.18
CA ARG A 210 -4.18 -8.15 12.71
C ARG A 210 -4.88 -9.44 12.22
N GLU A 211 -4.89 -10.50 13.00
CA GLU A 211 -5.54 -11.77 12.63
C GLU A 211 -6.99 -11.86 13.14
N SER A 212 -7.38 -10.97 14.06
CA SER A 212 -8.74 -10.87 14.54
C SER A 212 -9.66 -10.21 13.50
N GLY A 213 -10.97 -10.29 13.74
CA GLY A 213 -11.95 -9.73 12.83
C GLY A 213 -11.84 -8.21 12.69
N PHE A 214 -12.10 -7.73 11.47
CA PHE A 214 -12.25 -6.31 11.16
C PHE A 214 -13.27 -5.63 12.10
N SER A 215 -12.95 -4.40 12.51
CA SER A 215 -13.76 -3.58 13.41
C SER A 215 -14.18 -2.30 12.69
N GLU A 216 -15.47 -2.18 12.41
CA GLU A 216 -16.05 -0.95 11.83
C GLU A 216 -15.69 0.29 12.67
N PHE A 217 -15.76 0.17 14.01
CA PHE A 217 -15.40 1.26 14.91
C PHE A 217 -13.94 1.69 14.78
N ALA A 218 -13.01 0.72 14.71
CA ALA A 218 -11.58 1.03 14.57
C ALA A 218 -11.29 1.66 13.20
N ALA A 219 -11.89 1.13 12.14
CA ALA A 219 -11.75 1.66 10.79
C ALA A 219 -12.35 3.08 10.64
N ALA A 220 -13.51 3.36 11.22
CA ALA A 220 -14.11 4.69 11.24
C ALA A 220 -13.20 5.72 11.92
N ARG A 221 -12.54 5.34 13.03
CA ARG A 221 -11.58 6.22 13.70
C ARG A 221 -10.36 6.53 12.84
N VAL A 222 -9.88 5.57 12.03
CA VAL A 222 -8.78 5.80 11.09
C VAL A 222 -9.21 6.73 9.97
N ARG A 223 -10.40 6.54 9.37
CA ARG A 223 -10.98 7.47 8.37
C ARG A 223 -11.08 8.89 8.92
N ASP A 224 -11.64 9.06 10.11
CA ASP A 224 -11.75 10.36 10.79
C ASP A 224 -10.37 11.02 10.98
N ALA A 225 -9.34 10.23 11.31
CA ALA A 225 -7.99 10.75 11.49
C ALA A 225 -7.37 11.23 10.17
N ILE A 226 -7.60 10.50 9.08
CA ILE A 226 -7.13 10.87 7.73
C ILE A 226 -7.84 12.16 7.28
N ASP A 227 -9.17 12.23 7.40
CA ASP A 227 -9.95 13.42 7.03
C ASP A 227 -9.51 14.69 7.77
N ARG A 228 -9.18 14.55 9.06
CA ARG A 228 -8.68 15.67 9.87
C ARG A 228 -7.27 16.08 9.45
N ALA A 229 -6.41 15.11 9.13
CA ALA A 229 -5.07 15.39 8.66
C ALA A 229 -5.08 16.12 7.32
N ASP A 230 -5.92 15.70 6.37
CA ASP A 230 -6.07 16.33 5.07
C ASP A 230 -6.56 17.78 5.17
N LYS A 231 -7.61 18.04 5.96
CA LYS A 231 -8.08 19.41 6.22
C LYS A 231 -7.01 20.29 6.85
N SER A 232 -6.20 19.73 7.76
CA SER A 232 -5.12 20.48 8.41
C SER A 232 -4.00 20.83 7.42
N ASN A 233 -3.70 19.95 6.47
CA ASN A 233 -2.70 20.17 5.44
C ASN A 233 -3.16 21.21 4.42
N GLU A 234 -4.43 21.21 4.03
CA GLU A 234 -5.01 22.23 3.15
C GLU A 234 -4.92 23.64 3.75
N VAL A 235 -5.27 23.79 5.03
CA VAL A 235 -5.18 25.08 5.74
C VAL A 235 -3.72 25.56 5.83
N SER A 236 -2.78 24.65 6.10
CA SER A 236 -1.35 25.01 6.20
C SER A 236 -0.80 25.49 4.85
N ASN A 237 -1.14 24.80 3.75
CA ASN A 237 -0.70 25.19 2.41
C ASN A 237 -1.25 26.55 1.97
N LEU A 238 -2.50 26.89 2.34
CA LEU A 238 -3.08 28.20 2.05
C LEU A 238 -2.30 29.33 2.75
N LEU A 239 -1.93 29.14 4.02
CA LEU A 239 -1.16 30.12 4.79
C LEU A 239 0.28 30.30 4.25
N ASP A 240 0.90 29.22 3.78
CA ASP A 240 2.24 29.27 3.17
C ASP A 240 2.25 29.98 1.80
N LEU A 241 1.13 29.95 1.07
CA LEU A 241 0.96 30.70 -0.18
C LEU A 241 0.76 32.19 0.09
N GLU A 242 -0.09 32.55 1.05
CA GLU A 242 -0.33 33.95 1.45
C GLU A 242 0.96 34.63 1.96
N THR A 243 1.79 33.92 2.70
CA THR A 243 3.07 34.45 3.23
C THR A 243 4.20 34.56 2.20
N ASN A 244 4.11 33.83 1.07
CA ASN A 244 5.06 33.94 -0.03
C ASN A 244 4.65 35.00 -1.08
N GLU A 245 3.37 35.36 -1.18
CA GLU A 245 2.92 36.48 -2.03
C GLU A 245 3.24 37.86 -1.41
N GLU A 246 3.50 37.92 -0.10
CA GLU A 246 3.91 39.15 0.60
C GLU A 246 5.44 39.41 0.61
N ARG A 247 6.24 38.61 -0.11
CA ARG A 247 7.71 38.76 -0.22
C ARG A 247 8.19 39.03 -1.65
#